data_AF-A0A1G7CG27-F1
#
_entry.id   AF-A0A1G7CG27-F1
#
_cell.length_a   1.000
_cell.length_b   1.000
_cell.length_c   1.000
_cell.angle_alpha   90.00
_cell.angle_beta   90.00
_cell.angle_gamma   90.00
#
_symmetry.space_group_name_H-M   'P 1'
#
loop_
_entity.id
_entity.type
_entity.pdbx_description
1 polymer ?
#
loop_
_entity_poly.entity_id
_entity_poly.type
_entity_poly.pdbx_seq_one_letter_code
_entity_poly.pdbx_strand_id
1 'polypeptide(L)'
;MTPKPPELSLIVISHEMARELPRTLYSLSPRYQQGIAAEDYEVIVIDNGSRQPPRAEDFADLGLNLRIERFTDPTPSPVRAINHGLGLAAAPLIGVSIDGARMASPGLLEACRRAARTDPMPVVSTLSFQIGPGPQWLTQQQGYDSAWEDRLLAGIDWQADGYRLFDISPFAENVGRGWFGPLSESNLLFLPRALWDALGGFDPAFESPGGGAANADLLWRALEHPGTRQVVVLGEGIFHQIHGGTHTNAGAAALEVHKRAAKEYYRLRGRIRVVDTERSYFGPVSRRAAEVYARQLAAGQTAAPRAVATPLRPGPEAGERYLDLLKAVLLNETGLETEVALDALRGRKDIPPAFWSETLYDVPGQLAPALAEKRRLRAQGLDTLTAQAGPPLGYTMIGRRRLDHLQDCVATVLAEAVAGDLMECGVWRGGACLLMKAMLDLAGAQDRNLWVADSFAGLPPPALPEDEGLDLSRDHAPALAVSQARVERAFADFGLLDARVRFLPGFFVDTLAGCAVEKLALLRLDGDLYSSTLQALEALYDRVAPGGFVIIDDYGGLGQCALAVDRFRAARGITAPLGMIDWTGAFWRKS
;
A
#
# COMPACT_ATOMS: atom_id res chain seq x y z
N MET A 1 -2.85 43.41 39.26
CA MET A 1 -3.54 42.55 38.27
C MET A 1 -3.09 41.13 38.53
N THR A 2 -4.01 40.20 38.79
CA THR A 2 -3.69 38.78 38.79
C THR A 2 -3.18 38.40 37.39
N PRO A 3 -2.04 37.70 37.27
CA PRO A 3 -1.53 37.30 35.96
C PRO A 3 -2.57 36.43 35.24
N LYS A 4 -2.74 36.66 33.94
CA LYS A 4 -3.60 35.85 33.08
C LYS A 4 -3.14 34.38 33.21
N PRO A 5 -4.03 33.42 33.52
CA PRO A 5 -3.65 32.01 33.53
C PRO A 5 -3.28 31.57 32.10
N PRO A 6 -2.23 30.74 31.93
CA PRO A 6 -1.82 30.28 30.61
C PRO A 6 -2.92 29.40 29.99
N GLU A 7 -3.06 29.50 28.68
CA GLU A 7 -3.98 28.66 27.89
C GLU A 7 -3.33 27.35 27.46
N LEU A 8 -2.00 27.30 27.40
CA LEU A 8 -1.20 26.14 27.03
C LEU A 8 -0.02 25.95 28.01
N SER A 9 0.17 24.73 28.52
CA SER A 9 1.38 24.35 29.27
C SER A 9 2.19 23.40 28.41
N LEU A 10 3.47 23.69 28.19
CA LEU A 10 4.38 22.79 27.48
C LEU A 10 5.41 22.22 28.45
N ILE A 11 5.38 20.91 28.65
CA ILE A 11 6.36 20.19 29.45
C ILE A 11 7.49 19.73 28.54
N VAL A 12 8.73 19.99 28.93
CA VAL A 12 9.94 19.60 28.18
C VAL A 12 10.86 18.82 29.11
N ILE A 13 11.17 17.57 28.76
CA ILE A 13 12.10 16.78 29.58
C ILE A 13 13.54 17.01 29.15
N SER A 14 14.41 17.22 30.12
CA SER A 14 15.84 17.44 29.92
C SER A 14 16.67 16.34 30.57
N HIS A 15 17.66 15.81 29.85
CA HIS A 15 18.70 14.94 30.42
C HIS A 15 19.98 15.04 29.60
N GLU A 16 21.05 15.60 30.18
CA GLU A 16 22.37 15.75 29.52
C GLU A 16 22.35 16.60 28.23
N MET A 17 21.49 17.62 28.17
CA MET A 17 21.22 18.44 26.96
C MET A 17 21.77 19.87 27.05
N ALA A 18 22.94 20.06 27.66
CA ALA A 18 23.52 21.40 27.84
C ALA A 18 23.73 22.16 26.51
N ARG A 19 23.90 21.43 25.40
CA ARG A 19 24.05 21.99 24.05
C ARG A 19 22.70 22.23 23.37
N GLU A 20 21.76 21.31 23.51
CA GLU A 20 20.53 21.24 22.72
C GLU A 20 19.39 22.07 23.35
N LEU A 21 19.28 22.04 24.68
CA LEU A 21 18.21 22.71 25.42
C LEU A 21 18.15 24.23 25.18
N PRO A 22 19.29 24.98 25.11
CA PRO A 22 19.24 26.40 24.78
C PRO A 22 18.56 26.70 23.44
N ARG A 23 18.77 25.86 22.41
CA ARG A 23 18.14 26.03 21.10
C ARG A 23 16.66 25.68 21.11
N THR A 24 16.31 24.63 21.86
CA THR A 24 14.92 24.27 22.13
C THR A 24 14.18 25.43 22.78
N LEU A 25 14.69 25.98 23.89
CA LEU A 25 14.05 27.09 24.58
C LEU A 25 14.01 28.36 23.73
N TYR A 26 15.07 28.67 22.97
CA TYR A 26 15.03 29.79 22.03
C TYR A 26 13.92 29.63 21.00
N SER A 27 13.78 28.43 20.39
CA SER A 27 12.73 28.15 19.40
C SER A 27 11.31 28.17 20.00
N LEU A 28 11.18 27.99 21.31
CA LEU A 28 9.91 28.10 22.02
C LEU A 28 9.63 29.52 22.51
N SER A 29 10.61 30.43 22.44
CA SER A 29 10.48 31.78 22.99
C SER A 29 9.46 32.65 22.24
N PRO A 30 8.87 33.68 22.89
CA PRO A 30 7.95 34.61 22.23
C PRO A 30 8.60 35.43 21.11
N ARG A 31 9.94 35.49 21.07
CA ARG A 31 10.70 36.14 20.00
C ARG A 31 10.72 35.31 18.72
N TYR A 32 10.51 34.01 18.84
CA TYR A 32 10.57 33.05 17.75
C TYR A 32 9.19 32.56 17.36
N GLN A 33 8.34 32.25 18.34
CA GLN A 33 6.98 31.80 18.11
C GLN A 33 6.08 32.93 17.58
N GLN A 34 5.27 32.62 16.58
CA GLN A 34 4.41 33.54 15.85
C GLN A 34 2.96 33.38 16.30
N GLY A 35 2.26 34.49 16.51
CA GLY A 35 0.83 34.50 16.80
C GLY A 35 0.44 34.06 18.21
N ILE A 36 1.40 33.93 19.13
CA ILE A 36 1.17 33.59 20.55
C ILE A 36 1.99 34.50 21.46
N ALA A 37 1.38 35.06 22.51
CA ALA A 37 2.07 35.93 23.46
C ALA A 37 2.70 35.12 24.61
N ALA A 38 3.70 35.70 25.29
CA ALA A 38 4.39 35.06 26.41
C ALA A 38 3.43 34.69 27.56
N GLU A 39 2.37 35.48 27.78
CA GLU A 39 1.35 35.19 28.79
C GLU A 39 0.34 34.09 28.39
N ASP A 40 0.29 33.69 27.12
CA ASP A 40 -0.66 32.69 26.64
C ASP A 40 -0.22 31.25 26.93
N TYR A 41 1.06 31.05 27.23
CA TYR A 41 1.62 29.74 27.52
C TYR A 41 2.67 29.76 28.62
N GLU A 42 2.96 28.59 29.16
CA GLU A 42 4.11 28.35 30.04
C GLU A 42 4.95 27.20 29.53
N VAL A 43 6.24 27.24 29.81
CA VAL A 43 7.18 26.15 29.52
C VAL A 43 7.73 25.62 30.83
N ILE A 44 7.53 24.33 31.07
CA ILE A 44 7.97 23.62 32.28
C ILE A 44 9.04 22.62 31.87
N VAL A 45 10.31 22.94 32.13
CA VAL A 45 11.42 22.03 31.90
C VAL A 45 11.61 21.16 33.13
N ILE A 46 11.55 19.84 32.96
CA ILE A 46 11.87 18.88 34.03
C ILE A 46 13.20 18.21 33.71
N ASP A 47 14.22 18.50 34.51
CA ASP A 47 15.52 17.84 34.42
C ASP A 47 15.48 16.46 35.09
N ASN A 48 15.59 15.41 34.29
CA ASN A 48 15.61 14.02 34.72
C ASN A 48 17.04 13.58 35.09
N GLY A 49 17.69 14.32 35.98
CA GLY A 49 18.96 13.92 36.60
C GLY A 49 20.20 14.18 35.76
N SER A 50 20.31 15.33 35.10
CA SER A 50 21.55 15.74 34.43
C SER A 50 22.67 15.99 35.44
N ARG A 51 23.92 15.72 35.04
CA ARG A 51 25.12 16.08 35.82
C ARG A 51 25.22 17.59 36.06
N GLN A 52 24.85 18.37 35.05
CA GLN A 52 24.77 19.83 35.11
C GLN A 52 23.34 20.24 34.76
N PRO A 53 22.44 20.34 35.76
CA PRO A 53 21.06 20.70 35.51
C PRO A 53 20.96 22.16 35.03
N PRO A 54 20.06 22.47 34.08
CA PRO A 54 19.83 23.83 33.62
C PRO A 54 19.22 24.69 34.72
N ARG A 55 19.47 26.00 34.70
CA ARG A 55 18.87 26.97 35.63
C ARG A 55 18.04 27.98 34.86
N ALA A 56 16.89 28.36 35.40
CA ALA A 56 15.97 29.28 34.73
C ALA A 56 16.63 30.66 34.44
N GLU A 57 17.52 31.10 35.32
CA GLU A 57 18.31 32.33 35.19
C GLU A 57 19.21 32.36 33.95
N ASP A 58 19.66 31.19 33.44
CA ASP A 58 20.48 31.11 32.23
C ASP A 58 19.70 31.41 30.94
N PHE A 59 18.37 31.54 31.02
CA PHE A 59 17.45 31.75 29.89
C PHE A 59 16.53 32.96 30.07
N ALA A 60 16.80 33.82 31.05
CA ALA A 60 15.94 34.96 31.38
C ALA A 60 15.78 35.95 30.21
N ASP A 61 16.77 36.02 29.33
CA ASP A 61 16.78 36.90 28.16
C ASP A 61 15.80 36.48 27.06
N LEU A 62 15.30 35.23 27.08
CA LEU A 62 14.34 34.71 26.11
C LEU A 62 12.92 35.27 26.31
N GLY A 63 12.62 35.82 27.50
CA GLY A 63 11.29 36.34 27.82
C GLY A 63 10.19 35.27 27.91
N LEU A 64 10.58 34.01 28.11
CA LEU A 64 9.66 32.90 28.33
C LEU A 64 9.04 32.95 29.72
N ASN A 65 7.77 32.54 29.82
CA ASN A 65 7.20 32.09 31.09
C ASN A 65 7.75 30.69 31.40
N LEU A 66 8.99 30.65 31.90
CA LEU A 66 9.80 29.45 32.06
C LEU A 66 9.91 29.03 33.51
N ARG A 67 9.56 27.76 33.78
CA ARG A 67 9.86 27.06 35.02
C ARG A 67 10.84 25.94 34.72
N ILE A 68 11.93 25.85 35.46
CA ILE A 68 12.84 24.70 35.39
C ILE A 68 12.84 24.02 36.75
N GLU A 69 12.57 22.73 36.77
CA GLU A 69 12.64 21.89 37.97
C GLU A 69 13.59 20.73 37.79
N ARG A 70 14.36 20.45 38.84
CA ARG A 70 15.14 19.22 38.94
C ARG A 70 14.27 18.12 39.53
N PHE A 71 14.12 17.02 38.81
CA PHE A 71 13.39 15.86 39.31
C PHE A 71 14.21 15.12 40.37
N THR A 72 13.58 14.78 41.49
CA THR A 72 14.26 14.29 42.68
C THR A 72 14.47 12.77 42.71
N ASP A 73 13.75 12.01 41.88
CA ASP A 73 13.86 10.54 41.75
C ASP A 73 14.13 10.13 40.29
N PRO A 74 15.25 10.55 39.68
CA PRO A 74 15.51 10.31 38.27
C PRO A 74 15.69 8.82 37.99
N THR A 75 15.00 8.34 36.95
CA THR A 75 15.13 6.99 36.41
C THR A 75 15.66 7.03 34.98
N PRO A 76 16.22 5.93 34.45
CA PRO A 76 16.60 5.86 33.04
C PRO A 76 15.43 6.18 32.09
N SER A 77 14.21 5.78 32.45
CA SER A 77 12.98 6.21 31.76
C SER A 77 12.55 7.62 32.24
N PRO A 78 12.17 8.54 31.33
CA PRO A 78 11.69 9.87 31.69
C PRO A 78 10.24 9.88 32.21
N VAL A 79 9.51 8.76 32.16
CA VAL A 79 8.06 8.71 32.42
C VAL A 79 7.67 9.33 33.76
N ARG A 80 8.41 9.05 34.84
CA ARG A 80 8.12 9.61 36.16
C ARG A 80 8.31 11.13 36.20
N ALA A 81 9.36 11.62 35.56
CA ALA A 81 9.64 13.05 35.43
C ALA A 81 8.54 13.76 34.60
N ILE A 82 8.03 13.11 33.55
CA ILE A 82 6.91 13.62 32.75
C ILE A 82 5.65 13.74 33.61
N ASN A 83 5.29 12.68 34.34
CA ASN A 83 4.10 12.70 35.19
C ASN A 83 4.20 13.73 36.32
N HIS A 84 5.40 13.97 36.86
CA HIS A 84 5.65 15.10 37.76
C HIS A 84 5.37 16.44 37.08
N GLY A 85 5.89 16.65 35.87
CA GLY A 85 5.60 17.85 35.07
C GLY A 85 4.11 18.05 34.77
N LEU A 86 3.36 16.98 34.48
CA LEU A 86 1.91 17.03 34.29
C LEU A 86 1.17 17.56 35.53
N GLY A 87 1.65 17.22 36.72
CA GLY A 87 1.11 17.73 37.99
C GLY A 87 1.39 19.22 38.23
N LEU A 88 2.38 19.80 37.56
CA LEU A 88 2.74 21.21 37.69
C LEU A 88 2.05 22.11 36.67
N ALA A 89 1.67 21.56 35.52
CA ALA A 89 1.01 22.31 34.46
C ALA A 89 -0.26 23.00 34.98
N ALA A 90 -0.47 24.27 34.66
CA ALA A 90 -1.62 25.07 35.08
C ALA A 90 -2.70 25.22 33.99
N ALA A 91 -2.33 25.05 32.72
CA ALA A 91 -3.21 25.31 31.58
C ALA A 91 -4.25 24.20 31.33
N PRO A 92 -5.36 24.50 30.64
CA PRO A 92 -6.33 23.49 30.22
C PRO A 92 -5.83 22.60 29.07
N LEU A 93 -4.95 23.10 28.20
CA LEU A 93 -4.29 22.33 27.14
C LEU A 93 -2.85 22.07 27.55
N ILE A 94 -2.43 20.81 27.57
CA ILE A 94 -1.09 20.44 28.03
C ILE A 94 -0.38 19.67 26.91
N GLY A 95 0.75 20.21 26.47
CA GLY A 95 1.71 19.59 25.57
C GLY A 95 2.83 18.92 26.34
N VAL A 96 3.27 17.75 25.88
CA VAL A 96 4.45 17.08 26.44
C VAL A 96 5.45 16.81 25.33
N SER A 97 6.66 17.35 25.46
CA SER A 97 7.85 16.98 24.70
C SER A 97 8.68 15.99 25.53
N ILE A 98 8.55 14.69 25.23
CA ILE A 98 9.21 13.62 26.00
C ILE A 98 10.73 13.67 25.89
N ASP A 99 11.23 13.88 24.68
CA ASP A 99 12.62 14.23 24.42
C ASP A 99 12.69 15.74 24.18
N GLY A 100 13.37 16.46 25.07
CA GLY A 100 13.52 17.91 24.98
C GLY A 100 14.61 18.38 24.02
N ALA A 101 15.38 17.50 23.38
CA ALA A 101 16.35 17.87 22.36
C ALA A 101 15.66 18.19 21.01
N ARG A 102 14.64 19.05 21.04
CA ARG A 102 13.74 19.32 19.91
C ARG A 102 13.54 20.82 19.72
N MET A 103 13.84 21.32 18.54
CA MET A 103 13.54 22.72 18.18
C MET A 103 12.14 22.79 17.58
N ALA A 104 11.39 23.86 17.82
CA ALA A 104 10.05 24.08 17.26
C ALA A 104 10.11 24.98 16.02
N SER A 105 9.19 24.81 15.06
CA SER A 105 8.95 25.79 14.01
C SER A 105 8.21 27.05 14.54
N PRO A 106 8.30 28.21 13.87
CA PRO A 106 7.77 29.46 14.39
C PRO A 106 6.27 29.48 14.70
N GLY A 107 5.41 28.78 13.96
CA GLY A 107 3.96 28.81 14.18
C GLY A 107 3.44 27.70 15.10
N LEU A 108 4.32 26.86 15.64
CA LEU A 108 3.95 25.57 16.23
C LEU A 108 2.95 25.69 17.39
N LEU A 109 3.25 26.53 18.39
CA LEU A 109 2.44 26.62 19.61
C LEU A 109 1.04 27.17 19.31
N GLU A 110 0.95 28.21 18.48
CA GLU A 110 -0.34 28.78 18.08
C GLU A 110 -1.14 27.80 17.20
N ALA A 111 -0.48 27.10 16.28
CA ALA A 111 -1.13 26.08 15.46
C ALA A 111 -1.72 24.96 16.33
N CYS A 112 -0.98 24.48 17.32
CA CYS A 112 -1.47 23.46 18.26
C CYS A 112 -2.62 23.98 19.13
N ARG A 113 -2.51 25.23 19.64
CA ARG A 113 -3.56 25.88 20.43
C ARG A 113 -4.86 26.02 19.64
N ARG A 114 -4.79 26.36 18.36
CA ARG A 114 -5.97 26.47 17.47
C ARG A 114 -6.50 25.11 17.04
N ALA A 115 -5.62 24.15 16.74
CA ALA A 115 -5.99 22.78 16.43
C ALA A 115 -6.79 22.13 17.57
N ALA A 116 -6.42 22.42 18.82
CA ALA A 116 -7.14 21.93 19.99
C ALA A 116 -8.58 22.50 20.14
N ARG A 117 -8.99 23.47 19.31
CA ARG A 117 -10.34 24.03 19.32
C ARG A 117 -11.24 23.46 18.24
N THR A 118 -10.71 22.61 17.34
CA THR A 118 -11.50 22.04 16.23
C THR A 118 -12.36 20.87 16.66
N ASP A 119 -12.15 20.33 17.85
CA ASP A 119 -12.85 19.18 18.38
C ASP A 119 -13.02 19.30 19.92
N PRO A 120 -14.07 18.72 20.53
CA PRO A 120 -14.23 18.73 21.99
C PRO A 120 -13.17 17.93 22.76
N MET A 121 -12.65 16.84 22.19
CA MET A 121 -11.64 15.98 22.83
C MET A 121 -10.48 15.68 21.86
N PRO A 122 -9.70 16.71 21.49
CA PRO A 122 -8.68 16.60 20.47
C PRO A 122 -7.45 15.84 20.98
N VAL A 123 -6.88 15.02 20.12
CA VAL A 123 -5.52 14.48 20.23
C VAL A 123 -4.67 15.22 19.21
N VAL A 124 -4.06 16.34 19.62
CA VAL A 124 -3.28 17.18 18.72
C VAL A 124 -1.86 16.64 18.63
N SER A 125 -1.50 16.13 17.47
CA SER A 125 -0.19 15.53 17.20
C SER A 125 0.59 16.35 16.18
N THR A 126 1.90 16.46 16.40
CA THR A 126 2.81 17.14 15.47
C THR A 126 3.66 16.14 14.70
N LEU A 127 4.15 16.59 13.54
CA LEU A 127 5.18 15.89 12.80
C LEU A 127 6.55 16.11 13.46
N SER A 128 7.30 15.03 13.60
CA SER A 128 8.65 15.04 14.16
C SER A 128 9.67 14.85 13.06
N PHE A 129 10.54 15.83 12.86
CA PHE A 129 11.65 15.80 11.91
C PHE A 129 12.96 15.54 12.63
N GLN A 130 13.96 15.06 11.90
CA GLN A 130 15.33 14.95 12.38
C GLN A 130 16.23 15.95 11.65
N ILE A 131 17.04 16.70 12.39
CA ILE A 131 18.05 17.57 11.80
C ILE A 131 19.18 16.69 11.26
N GLY A 132 19.60 16.96 10.03
CA GLY A 132 20.69 16.22 9.37
C GLY A 132 20.30 15.65 8.03
N PRO A 133 21.22 14.95 7.35
CA PRO A 133 21.02 14.51 5.96
C PRO A 133 20.05 13.32 5.80
N GLY A 134 19.52 12.76 6.89
CA GLY A 134 18.68 11.57 6.89
C GLY A 134 18.47 11.01 8.29
N PRO A 135 17.95 9.77 8.43
CA PRO A 135 17.69 9.15 9.74
C PRO A 135 18.96 9.11 10.61
N GLN A 136 18.93 9.70 11.80
CA GLN A 136 20.11 9.93 12.64
C GLN A 136 20.86 8.64 12.99
N TRP A 137 20.15 7.56 13.34
CA TRP A 137 20.76 6.25 13.61
C TRP A 137 21.57 5.69 12.42
N LEU A 138 21.24 6.08 11.19
CA LEU A 138 21.92 5.69 9.97
C LEU A 138 23.06 6.67 9.62
N THR A 139 22.78 7.97 9.64
CA THR A 139 23.74 9.00 9.23
C THR A 139 24.87 9.20 10.24
N GLN A 140 24.64 8.92 11.53
CA GLN A 140 25.71 8.89 12.55
C GLN A 140 26.78 7.84 12.25
N GLN A 141 26.40 6.69 11.68
CA GLN A 141 27.36 5.66 11.24
C GLN A 141 28.18 6.11 10.02
N GLN A 142 27.72 7.16 9.32
CA GLN A 142 28.35 7.75 8.15
C GLN A 142 29.14 9.02 8.50
N GLY A 143 29.31 9.33 9.79
CA GLY A 143 30.09 10.47 10.27
C GLY A 143 29.30 11.76 10.50
N TYR A 144 27.96 11.72 10.50
CA TYR A 144 27.14 12.84 10.96
C TYR A 144 27.19 12.92 12.50
N ASP A 145 27.72 14.01 13.04
CA ASP A 145 27.89 14.23 14.48
C ASP A 145 27.35 15.61 14.92
N SER A 146 27.41 15.89 16.22
CA SER A 146 26.94 17.16 16.79
C SER A 146 27.67 18.39 16.22
N ALA A 147 28.96 18.26 15.87
CA ALA A 147 29.72 19.35 15.25
C ALA A 147 29.26 19.61 13.81
N TRP A 148 28.84 18.58 13.07
CA TRP A 148 28.25 18.74 11.75
C TRP A 148 26.85 19.36 11.81
N GLU A 149 26.02 18.95 12.77
CA GLU A 149 24.72 19.57 13.04
C GLU A 149 24.87 21.06 13.37
N ASP A 150 25.87 21.43 14.18
CA ASP A 150 26.17 22.83 14.50
C ASP A 150 26.52 23.64 13.26
N ARG A 151 27.26 23.06 12.30
CA ARG A 151 27.56 23.71 11.01
C ARG A 151 26.33 23.88 10.14
N LEU A 152 25.42 22.90 10.12
CA LEU A 152 24.15 23.04 9.40
C LEU A 152 23.32 24.19 9.97
N LEU A 153 23.13 24.19 11.28
CA LEU A 153 22.38 25.22 11.98
C LEU A 153 23.04 26.60 11.81
N ALA A 154 24.37 26.71 11.78
CA ALA A 154 25.03 27.97 11.48
C ALA A 154 24.84 28.41 10.00
N GLY A 155 24.67 27.46 9.07
CA GLY A 155 24.49 27.72 7.64
C GLY A 155 23.05 28.09 7.25
N ILE A 156 22.07 27.79 8.10
CA ILE A 156 20.71 28.27 7.97
C ILE A 156 20.47 29.34 9.02
N ASP A 157 20.12 30.56 8.62
CA ASP A 157 19.83 31.66 9.55
C ASP A 157 18.49 31.41 10.29
N TRP A 158 18.43 30.34 11.07
CA TRP A 158 17.21 29.78 11.64
C TRP A 158 16.65 30.66 12.75
N GLN A 159 17.49 31.45 13.42
CA GLN A 159 17.04 32.39 14.45
C GLN A 159 16.23 33.54 13.85
N ALA A 160 16.61 34.03 12.67
CA ALA A 160 15.84 35.06 11.95
C ALA A 160 14.70 34.45 11.12
N ASP A 161 14.90 33.27 10.55
CA ASP A 161 13.94 32.58 9.69
C ASP A 161 13.82 31.10 10.08
N GLY A 162 12.98 30.85 11.08
CA GLY A 162 12.84 29.52 11.67
C GLY A 162 12.30 28.44 10.75
N TYR A 163 11.59 28.81 9.69
CA TYR A 163 11.13 27.84 8.68
C TYR A 163 12.29 27.28 7.85
N ARG A 164 13.52 27.80 7.98
CA ARG A 164 14.72 27.18 7.39
C ARG A 164 15.12 25.87 8.06
N LEU A 165 14.61 25.55 9.26
CA LEU A 165 14.83 24.23 9.88
C LEU A 165 14.35 23.08 8.99
N PHE A 166 13.31 23.30 8.20
CA PHE A 166 12.84 22.38 7.17
C PHE A 166 13.91 22.11 6.09
N ASP A 167 14.75 23.09 5.73
CA ASP A 167 15.75 22.93 4.67
C ASP A 167 16.81 21.87 4.99
N ILE A 168 17.12 21.69 6.28
CA ILE A 168 18.12 20.76 6.79
C ILE A 168 17.52 19.53 7.48
N SER A 169 16.20 19.35 7.39
CA SER A 169 15.47 18.27 8.07
C SER A 169 14.59 17.50 7.08
N PRO A 170 15.20 16.74 6.16
CA PRO A 170 14.51 16.10 5.04
C PRO A 170 13.79 14.81 5.44
N PHE A 171 13.72 14.45 6.72
CA PHE A 171 13.10 13.19 7.17
C PHE A 171 12.18 13.40 8.38
N ALA A 172 10.92 12.95 8.28
CA ALA A 172 9.98 12.88 9.39
C ALA A 172 9.99 11.46 10.00
N GLU A 173 10.30 11.33 11.28
CA GLU A 173 10.57 10.05 11.93
C GLU A 173 9.31 9.29 12.36
N ASN A 174 8.20 10.00 12.58
CA ASN A 174 6.98 9.42 13.12
C ASN A 174 5.92 9.09 12.06
N VAL A 175 6.30 9.18 10.79
CA VAL A 175 5.45 8.88 9.63
C VAL A 175 5.74 7.46 9.12
N GLY A 176 4.94 6.48 9.57
CA GLY A 176 5.16 5.06 9.27
C GLY A 176 4.43 4.50 8.03
N ARG A 177 3.32 5.13 7.60
CA ARG A 177 2.49 4.65 6.47
C ARG A 177 2.07 5.81 5.54
N GLY A 178 3.06 6.58 5.10
CA GLY A 178 2.85 7.76 4.26
C GLY A 178 2.33 8.97 5.05
N TRP A 179 2.42 10.16 4.45
CA TRP A 179 2.16 11.45 5.09
C TRP A 179 0.76 11.64 5.68
N PHE A 180 -0.22 10.89 5.17
CA PHE A 180 -1.61 10.94 5.62
C PHE A 180 -2.05 9.67 6.36
N GLY A 181 -1.11 8.75 6.61
CA GLY A 181 -1.33 7.52 7.36
C GLY A 181 -1.26 7.74 8.87
N PRO A 182 -1.52 6.69 9.67
CA PRO A 182 -1.43 6.78 11.12
C PRO A 182 0.02 7.04 11.54
N LEU A 183 0.18 7.89 12.56
CA LEU A 183 1.47 8.14 13.18
C LEU A 183 1.85 6.95 14.07
N SER A 184 3.09 6.50 13.98
CA SER A 184 3.59 5.41 14.85
C SER A 184 3.78 5.88 16.29
N GLU A 185 4.12 7.16 16.46
CA GLU A 185 4.24 7.85 17.74
C GLU A 185 4.15 9.37 17.53
N SER A 186 4.20 10.15 18.60
CA SER A 186 4.46 11.59 18.51
C SER A 186 5.24 12.01 19.74
N ASN A 187 6.39 12.67 19.54
CA ASN A 187 7.19 13.15 20.66
C ASN A 187 6.59 14.40 21.31
N LEU A 188 5.78 15.16 20.55
CA LEU A 188 5.06 16.31 21.06
C LEU A 188 3.56 16.14 20.84
N LEU A 189 2.87 15.81 21.92
CA LEU A 189 1.43 15.57 21.94
C LEU A 189 0.75 16.59 22.84
N PHE A 190 -0.28 17.28 22.33
CA PHE A 190 -1.12 18.16 23.13
C PHE A 190 -2.49 17.56 23.34
N LEU A 191 -2.86 17.37 24.60
CA LEU A 191 -4.16 16.86 25.01
C LEU A 191 -4.82 17.83 26.01
N PRO A 192 -6.17 17.91 26.04
CA PRO A 192 -6.87 18.57 27.13
C PRO A 192 -6.53 17.90 28.47
N ARG A 193 -6.49 18.69 29.55
CA ARG A 193 -6.28 18.18 30.91
C ARG A 193 -7.22 17.03 31.26
N ALA A 194 -8.49 17.14 30.89
CA ALA A 194 -9.46 16.07 31.16
C ALA A 194 -9.06 14.73 30.52
N LEU A 195 -8.44 14.75 29.34
CA LEU A 195 -7.94 13.54 28.70
C LEU A 195 -6.65 13.03 29.38
N TRP A 196 -5.74 13.92 29.77
CA TRP A 196 -4.57 13.54 30.59
C TRP A 196 -4.97 12.85 31.89
N ASP A 197 -5.95 13.40 32.60
CA ASP A 197 -6.48 12.86 33.85
C ASP A 197 -7.15 11.49 33.61
N ALA A 198 -7.95 11.36 32.54
CA ALA A 198 -8.60 10.09 32.17
C ALA A 198 -7.58 8.99 31.80
N LEU A 199 -6.47 9.38 31.16
CA LEU A 199 -5.40 8.46 30.78
C LEU A 199 -4.44 8.12 31.93
N GLY A 200 -4.46 8.89 33.03
CA GLY A 200 -3.50 8.76 34.12
C GLY A 200 -2.06 9.15 33.74
N GLY A 201 -1.89 9.99 32.71
CA GLY A 201 -0.57 10.35 32.17
C GLY A 201 0.12 9.23 31.39
N PHE A 202 1.46 9.19 31.47
CA PHE A 202 2.29 8.11 30.93
C PHE A 202 2.30 6.91 31.90
N ASP A 203 2.26 5.68 31.40
CA ASP A 203 2.30 4.48 32.25
C ASP A 203 3.70 4.29 32.86
N PRO A 204 3.86 4.40 34.19
CA PRO A 204 5.15 4.25 34.87
C PRO A 204 5.81 2.86 34.70
N ALA A 205 5.09 1.87 34.19
CA ALA A 205 5.61 0.53 33.93
C ALA A 205 6.58 0.47 32.73
N PHE A 206 6.68 1.53 31.93
CA PHE A 206 7.73 1.71 30.92
C PHE A 206 9.02 2.22 31.57
N GLU A 207 9.97 1.31 31.78
CA GLU A 207 11.21 1.55 32.52
C GLU A 207 12.45 1.61 31.62
N SER A 208 12.30 1.29 30.33
CA SER A 208 13.39 1.35 29.35
C SER A 208 14.07 2.74 29.32
N PRO A 209 15.41 2.79 29.21
CA PRO A 209 16.16 4.06 29.14
C PRO A 209 15.70 4.95 27.99
N GLY A 210 15.23 6.17 28.27
CA GLY A 210 14.66 7.09 27.28
C GLY A 210 13.18 6.83 26.93
N GLY A 211 12.50 5.97 27.71
CA GLY A 211 11.04 5.82 27.68
C GLY A 211 10.53 4.65 26.86
N GLY A 212 11.38 3.93 26.12
CA GLY A 212 10.95 2.76 25.36
C GLY A 212 9.86 3.11 24.35
N ALA A 213 8.74 2.39 24.43
CA ALA A 213 7.56 2.61 23.59
C ALA A 213 6.48 3.48 24.28
N ALA A 214 6.81 4.20 25.36
CA ALA A 214 5.83 4.97 26.13
C ALA A 214 5.13 6.08 25.32
N ASN A 215 5.81 6.70 24.35
CA ASN A 215 5.22 7.70 23.44
C ASN A 215 4.15 7.08 22.55
N ALA A 216 4.48 5.93 21.96
CA ALA A 216 3.58 5.19 21.11
C ALA A 216 2.37 4.70 21.93
N ASP A 217 2.60 4.15 23.12
CA ASP A 217 1.54 3.73 24.06
C ASP A 217 0.58 4.87 24.39
N LEU A 218 1.10 6.05 24.76
CA LEU A 218 0.27 7.19 25.10
C LEU A 218 -0.59 7.63 23.91
N LEU A 219 0.02 7.77 22.72
CA LEU A 219 -0.71 8.18 21.52
C LEU A 219 -1.85 7.19 21.24
N TRP A 220 -1.57 5.89 21.30
CA TRP A 220 -2.57 4.86 21.03
C TRP A 220 -3.69 4.86 22.07
N ARG A 221 -3.37 4.95 23.37
CA ARG A 221 -4.40 5.06 24.42
C ARG A 221 -5.26 6.32 24.27
N ALA A 222 -4.67 7.44 23.88
CA ALA A 222 -5.40 8.68 23.63
C ALA A 222 -6.36 8.53 22.43
N LEU A 223 -5.92 7.88 21.35
CA LEU A 223 -6.74 7.63 20.17
C LEU A 223 -7.81 6.55 20.37
N GLU A 224 -7.59 5.58 21.26
CA GLU A 224 -8.58 4.56 21.62
C GLU A 224 -9.61 5.06 22.63
N HIS A 225 -9.31 6.14 23.35
CA HIS A 225 -10.26 6.71 24.30
C HIS A 225 -11.53 7.18 23.57
N PRO A 226 -12.74 6.78 24.04
CA PRO A 226 -13.97 7.14 23.36
C PRO A 226 -14.14 8.65 23.17
N GLY A 227 -14.63 9.04 21.99
CA GLY A 227 -14.95 10.42 21.66
C GLY A 227 -13.75 11.30 21.32
N THR A 228 -12.53 10.75 21.21
CA THR A 228 -11.36 11.51 20.78
C THR A 228 -11.25 11.63 19.26
N ARG A 229 -10.67 12.74 18.81
CA ARG A 229 -10.38 13.01 17.39
C ARG A 229 -8.92 13.36 17.23
N GLN A 230 -8.21 12.68 16.33
CA GLN A 230 -6.84 13.09 16.02
C GLN A 230 -6.85 14.38 15.18
N VAL A 231 -6.04 15.35 15.56
CA VAL A 231 -5.79 16.56 14.76
C VAL A 231 -4.29 16.65 14.49
N VAL A 232 -3.89 16.44 13.24
CA VAL A 232 -2.48 16.50 12.82
C VAL A 232 -2.17 17.91 12.35
N VAL A 233 -1.24 18.58 13.01
CA VAL A 233 -0.78 19.91 12.59
C VAL A 233 0.15 19.76 11.38
N LEU A 234 -0.20 20.45 10.28
CA LEU A 234 0.61 20.54 9.06
C LEU A 234 1.22 21.95 8.92
N GLY A 235 2.36 22.02 8.24
CA GLY A 235 3.14 23.25 8.05
C GLY A 235 4.07 23.59 9.22
N GLU A 236 3.79 23.05 10.40
CA GLU A 236 4.59 23.19 11.62
C GLU A 236 5.13 21.83 12.07
N GLY A 237 6.22 21.84 12.83
CA GLY A 237 6.83 20.62 13.34
C GLY A 237 7.88 20.86 14.41
N ILE A 238 8.42 19.76 14.91
CA ILE A 238 9.58 19.76 15.81
C ILE A 238 10.76 19.07 15.15
N PHE A 239 11.98 19.50 15.46
CA PHE A 239 13.21 19.10 14.81
C PHE A 239 14.19 18.52 15.84
N HIS A 240 14.49 17.24 15.72
CA HIS A 240 15.39 16.51 16.60
C HIS A 240 16.83 16.93 16.41
N GLN A 241 17.47 17.28 17.52
CA GLN A 241 18.89 17.53 17.61
C GLN A 241 19.60 16.24 18.03
N ILE A 242 20.79 15.98 17.49
CA ILE A 242 21.66 14.93 18.01
C ILE A 242 21.98 15.23 19.47
N HIS A 243 21.80 14.22 20.33
CA HIS A 243 22.19 14.27 21.75
C HIS A 243 22.56 12.87 22.25
N GLY A 244 23.11 12.75 23.46
CA GLY A 244 23.60 11.47 24.02
C GLY A 244 22.53 10.41 24.35
N GLY A 245 21.28 10.59 23.93
CA GLY A 245 20.14 9.71 24.26
C GLY A 245 20.21 8.28 23.71
N THR A 246 19.56 7.36 24.41
CA THR A 246 19.69 5.89 24.24
C THR A 246 18.83 5.27 23.14
N HIS A 247 17.79 5.94 22.63
CA HIS A 247 16.83 5.36 21.67
C HIS A 247 17.09 5.72 20.20
N THR A 248 17.16 7.01 19.87
CA THR A 248 17.26 7.51 18.49
C THR A 248 18.69 7.62 17.97
N ASN A 249 19.69 7.65 18.87
CA ASN A 249 21.12 7.80 18.56
C ASN A 249 21.95 6.54 18.82
N ALA A 250 21.30 5.37 18.88
CA ALA A 250 21.92 4.11 19.27
C ALA A 250 22.88 3.50 18.21
N GLY A 251 23.00 4.09 17.01
CA GLY A 251 23.89 3.61 15.95
C GLY A 251 23.75 2.11 15.69
N ALA A 252 24.85 1.36 15.81
CA ALA A 252 24.88 -0.10 15.62
C ALA A 252 24.02 -0.90 16.63
N ALA A 253 23.68 -0.32 17.80
CA ALA A 253 22.84 -0.94 18.82
C ALA A 253 21.34 -0.65 18.63
N ALA A 254 20.95 0.15 17.63
CA ALA A 254 19.56 0.57 17.40
C ALA A 254 18.58 -0.60 17.28
N LEU A 255 18.99 -1.71 16.64
CA LEU A 255 18.17 -2.90 16.52
C LEU A 255 17.90 -3.56 17.88
N GLU A 256 18.90 -3.63 18.77
CA GLU A 256 18.74 -4.21 20.10
C GLU A 256 17.90 -3.31 21.01
N VAL A 257 18.03 -2.00 20.87
CA VAL A 257 17.18 -1.03 21.57
C VAL A 257 15.72 -1.13 21.11
N HIS A 258 15.46 -1.24 19.81
CA HIS A 258 14.11 -1.49 19.27
C HIS A 258 13.54 -2.83 19.74
N LYS A 259 14.34 -3.90 19.73
CA LYS A 259 13.93 -5.22 20.26
C LYS A 259 13.57 -5.16 21.74
N ARG A 260 14.32 -4.40 22.56
CA ARG A 260 14.02 -4.22 23.99
C ARG A 260 12.71 -3.46 24.19
N ALA A 261 12.52 -2.35 23.48
CA ALA A 261 11.27 -1.59 23.52
C ALA A 261 10.07 -2.44 23.07
N ALA A 262 10.21 -3.22 22.00
CA ALA A 262 9.16 -4.12 21.52
C ALA A 262 8.84 -5.25 22.52
N LYS A 263 9.86 -5.83 23.18
CA LYS A 263 9.67 -6.84 24.23
C LYS A 263 8.99 -6.26 25.47
N GLU A 264 9.38 -5.07 25.90
CA GLU A 264 8.75 -4.38 27.03
C GLU A 264 7.28 -4.08 26.72
N TYR A 265 7.00 -3.51 25.54
CA TYR A 265 5.62 -3.27 25.11
C TYR A 265 4.82 -4.57 25.04
N TYR A 266 5.40 -5.64 24.49
CA TYR A 266 4.74 -6.96 24.43
C TYR A 266 4.38 -7.50 25.81
N ARG A 267 5.26 -7.32 26.79
CA ARG A 267 4.99 -7.71 28.19
C ARG A 267 3.85 -6.90 28.80
N LEU A 268 3.76 -5.59 28.51
CA LEU A 268 2.79 -4.68 29.14
C LEU A 268 1.41 -4.67 28.47
N ARG A 269 1.37 -4.80 27.15
CA ARG A 269 0.17 -4.57 26.32
C ARG A 269 -0.11 -5.69 25.32
N GLY A 270 0.80 -6.65 25.16
CA GLY A 270 0.72 -7.66 24.10
C GLY A 270 1.16 -7.12 22.74
N ARG A 271 0.50 -7.53 21.66
CA ARG A 271 0.96 -7.15 20.31
C ARG A 271 0.87 -5.63 20.10
N ILE A 272 1.95 -5.05 19.56
CA ILE A 272 1.95 -3.66 19.07
C ILE A 272 0.85 -3.51 18.02
N ARG A 273 -0.04 -2.53 18.21
CA ARG A 273 -1.11 -2.18 17.28
C ARG A 273 -1.08 -0.68 17.07
N VAL A 274 -0.77 -0.27 15.84
CA VAL A 274 -0.95 1.13 15.43
C VAL A 274 -2.46 1.38 15.34
N VAL A 275 -2.93 2.36 16.10
CA VAL A 275 -4.32 2.78 16.12
C VAL A 275 -4.57 3.69 14.93
N ASP A 276 -5.47 3.28 14.03
CA ASP A 276 -5.85 4.03 12.84
C ASP A 276 -7.26 4.59 13.03
N THR A 277 -7.35 5.81 13.55
CA THR A 277 -8.61 6.53 13.77
C THR A 277 -8.78 7.65 12.77
N GLU A 278 -10.03 8.14 12.67
CA GLU A 278 -10.34 9.30 11.85
C GLU A 278 -9.56 10.52 12.34
N ARG A 279 -8.92 11.22 11.40
CA ARG A 279 -8.05 12.37 11.67
C ARG A 279 -8.35 13.54 10.78
N SER A 280 -8.16 14.73 11.33
CA SER A 280 -8.25 15.99 10.60
C SER A 280 -6.85 16.60 10.48
N TYR A 281 -6.59 17.33 9.39
CA TYR A 281 -5.34 18.05 9.20
C TYR A 281 -5.58 19.54 9.42
N PHE A 282 -4.70 20.19 10.18
CA PHE A 282 -4.88 21.57 10.61
C PHE A 282 -3.65 22.43 10.31
N GLY A 283 -3.89 23.63 9.80
CA GLY A 283 -2.85 24.67 9.64
C GLY A 283 -2.44 24.91 8.19
N PRO A 284 -1.95 26.13 7.88
CA PRO A 284 -1.39 26.44 6.57
C PRO A 284 -0.06 25.71 6.37
N VAL A 285 0.15 25.15 5.19
CA VAL A 285 1.45 24.56 4.84
C VAL A 285 2.32 25.64 4.20
N SER A 286 3.40 26.04 4.89
CA SER A 286 4.36 26.99 4.31
C SER A 286 4.98 26.42 3.04
N ARG A 287 5.41 27.27 2.10
CA ARG A 287 6.06 26.81 0.86
C ARG A 287 7.24 25.88 1.14
N ARG A 288 8.05 26.19 2.17
CA ARG A 288 9.20 25.35 2.55
C ARG A 288 8.79 24.03 3.18
N ALA A 289 7.80 24.03 4.06
CA ALA A 289 7.22 22.78 4.56
C ALA A 289 6.67 21.96 3.40
N ALA A 290 5.93 22.55 2.46
CA ALA A 290 5.44 21.88 1.26
C ALA A 290 6.57 21.35 0.37
N GLU A 291 7.68 22.08 0.21
CA GLU A 291 8.86 21.62 -0.52
C GLU A 291 9.56 20.45 0.19
N VAL A 292 9.60 20.43 1.53
CA VAL A 292 10.05 19.25 2.28
C VAL A 292 9.07 18.11 2.15
N TYR A 293 7.76 18.37 2.17
CA TYR A 293 6.74 17.35 2.00
C TYR A 293 6.85 16.75 0.59
N ALA A 294 7.03 17.58 -0.43
CA ALA A 294 7.30 17.16 -1.79
C ALA A 294 8.62 16.39 -1.89
N ARG A 295 9.70 16.87 -1.27
CA ARG A 295 10.99 16.17 -1.19
C ARG A 295 10.90 14.85 -0.43
N GLN A 296 10.07 14.74 0.60
CA GLN A 296 9.85 13.52 1.38
C GLN A 296 8.82 12.58 0.76
N LEU A 297 7.89 13.10 -0.03
CA LEU A 297 7.07 12.29 -0.93
C LEU A 297 7.93 11.80 -2.09
N ALA A 298 8.93 12.57 -2.53
CA ALA A 298 9.94 12.19 -3.51
C ALA A 298 11.11 11.35 -2.95
N ALA A 299 11.42 11.45 -1.66
CA ALA A 299 12.38 10.60 -0.96
C ALA A 299 11.68 9.36 -0.39
N GLY A 300 10.40 9.47 -0.04
CA GLY A 300 9.44 8.38 0.00
C GLY A 300 9.14 7.82 -1.41
N GLN A 301 9.58 8.50 -2.48
CA GLN A 301 9.76 7.87 -3.79
C GLN A 301 11.07 7.06 -3.89
N THR A 302 12.01 7.20 -2.96
CA THR A 302 13.15 6.28 -2.78
C THR A 302 12.86 5.14 -1.80
N ALA A 303 11.84 5.27 -0.95
CA ALA A 303 11.16 4.17 -0.27
C ALA A 303 9.80 3.90 -0.95
N ALA A 304 9.87 3.52 -2.22
CA ALA A 304 8.76 3.09 -3.09
C ALA A 304 7.38 3.70 -2.73
N PRO A 305 6.86 4.64 -3.53
CA PRO A 305 5.44 4.60 -3.76
C PRO A 305 5.21 3.22 -4.41
N ARG A 306 3.99 2.73 -4.33
CA ARG A 306 3.48 2.09 -5.53
C ARG A 306 3.66 3.14 -6.67
N ALA A 307 4.70 3.20 -7.50
CA ALA A 307 5.60 2.18 -8.05
C ALA A 307 7.13 2.38 -7.77
N VAL A 308 7.87 1.26 -7.66
CA VAL A 308 9.37 1.14 -7.65
C VAL A 308 9.96 1.91 -8.87
N ALA A 309 11.17 2.50 -8.93
CA ALA A 309 12.47 1.98 -8.52
C ALA A 309 13.64 2.94 -8.82
N THR A 310 14.79 2.67 -8.20
CA THR A 310 16.17 2.72 -8.73
C THR A 310 16.26 2.71 -10.27
N PRO A 311 17.24 3.35 -10.93
CA PRO A 311 17.46 3.19 -12.36
C PRO A 311 17.88 1.74 -12.64
N LEU A 312 16.87 0.90 -12.88
CA LEU A 312 16.99 -0.41 -13.47
C LEU A 312 17.23 -0.20 -14.96
N ARG A 313 18.06 -1.07 -15.54
CA ARG A 313 18.13 -1.28 -17.00
C ARG A 313 16.72 -1.23 -17.58
N PRO A 314 16.48 -0.60 -18.76
CA PRO A 314 15.13 -0.27 -19.22
C PRO A 314 14.26 -1.52 -19.16
N GLY A 315 13.38 -1.51 -18.16
CA GLY A 315 12.41 -2.55 -17.89
C GLY A 315 11.02 -2.01 -18.24
N PRO A 316 10.04 -2.91 -18.38
CA PRO A 316 8.75 -2.60 -18.99
C PRO A 316 8.04 -1.34 -18.45
N GLU A 317 7.40 -0.55 -19.32
CA GLU A 317 6.66 0.68 -19.04
C GLU A 317 5.52 0.48 -18.01
N ALA A 318 4.95 1.57 -17.45
CA ALA A 318 3.89 1.46 -16.43
C ALA A 318 2.67 0.64 -16.89
N GLY A 319 2.31 0.72 -18.18
CA GLY A 319 1.27 -0.12 -18.78
C GLY A 319 1.63 -1.60 -18.77
N GLU A 320 2.88 -1.96 -19.07
CA GLU A 320 3.34 -3.35 -19.05
C GLU A 320 3.34 -3.93 -17.63
N ARG A 321 3.68 -3.14 -16.60
CA ARG A 321 3.54 -3.57 -15.19
C ARG A 321 2.09 -3.80 -14.79
N TYR A 322 1.18 -2.95 -15.26
CA TYR A 322 -0.25 -3.14 -15.03
C TYR A 322 -0.75 -4.41 -15.71
N LEU A 323 -0.38 -4.66 -16.97
CA LEU A 323 -0.75 -5.86 -17.70
C LEU A 323 -0.16 -7.13 -17.06
N ASP A 324 1.08 -7.08 -16.58
CA ASP A 324 1.72 -8.16 -15.83
C ASP A 324 0.93 -8.51 -14.55
N LEU A 325 0.61 -7.49 -13.75
CA LEU A 325 -0.21 -7.65 -12.54
C LEU A 325 -1.62 -8.15 -12.88
N LEU A 326 -2.25 -7.61 -13.93
CA LEU A 326 -3.57 -8.03 -14.37
C LEU A 326 -3.55 -9.52 -14.73
N LYS A 327 -2.58 -9.99 -15.53
CA LYS A 327 -2.41 -11.41 -15.83
C LYS A 327 -2.24 -12.25 -14.55
N ALA A 328 -1.43 -11.79 -13.60
CA ALA A 328 -1.25 -12.48 -12.32
C ALA A 328 -2.55 -12.57 -11.50
N VAL A 329 -3.39 -11.53 -11.49
CA VAL A 329 -4.69 -11.52 -10.80
C VAL A 329 -5.71 -12.39 -11.54
N LEU A 330 -5.79 -12.30 -12.86
CA LEU A 330 -6.68 -13.11 -13.70
C LEU A 330 -6.37 -14.59 -13.56
N LEU A 331 -5.09 -14.91 -13.40
CA LEU A 331 -4.59 -16.25 -13.10
C LEU A 331 -4.58 -16.57 -11.61
N ASN A 332 -4.99 -15.68 -10.70
CA ASN A 332 -4.87 -15.88 -9.25
C ASN A 332 -3.47 -16.34 -8.76
N GLU A 333 -2.39 -15.91 -9.43
CA GLU A 333 -1.00 -16.23 -9.06
C GLU A 333 -0.67 -15.70 -7.65
N THR A 334 -1.28 -14.58 -7.25
CA THR A 334 -1.14 -13.99 -5.91
C THR A 334 -1.93 -14.72 -4.82
N GLY A 335 -2.88 -15.58 -5.19
CA GLY A 335 -3.72 -16.36 -4.28
C GLY A 335 -3.45 -17.87 -4.34
N LEU A 336 -2.34 -18.28 -4.95
CA LEU A 336 -2.00 -19.70 -5.13
C LEU A 336 -1.86 -20.46 -3.81
N GLU A 337 -1.39 -19.80 -2.75
CA GLU A 337 -1.28 -20.42 -1.42
C GLU A 337 -2.65 -20.89 -0.92
N THR A 338 -3.69 -20.07 -1.08
CA THR A 338 -5.06 -20.45 -0.72
C THR A 338 -5.56 -21.62 -1.56
N GLU A 339 -5.32 -21.61 -2.87
CA GLU A 339 -5.69 -22.75 -3.73
C GLU A 339 -5.00 -24.04 -3.30
N VAL A 340 -3.69 -23.98 -3.02
CA VAL A 340 -2.90 -25.15 -2.60
C VAL A 340 -3.37 -25.67 -1.25
N ALA A 341 -3.69 -24.79 -0.31
CA ALA A 341 -4.26 -25.19 0.98
C ALA A 341 -5.61 -25.89 0.80
N LEU A 342 -6.50 -25.34 -0.04
CA LEU A 342 -7.81 -25.95 -0.33
C LEU A 342 -7.67 -27.28 -1.09
N ASP A 343 -6.74 -27.36 -2.04
CA ASP A 343 -6.43 -28.58 -2.79
C ASP A 343 -5.93 -29.69 -1.85
N ALA A 344 -5.13 -29.37 -0.82
CA ALA A 344 -4.69 -30.32 0.20
C ALA A 344 -5.82 -30.93 1.05
N LEU A 345 -6.98 -30.26 1.08
CA LEU A 345 -8.20 -30.75 1.72
C LEU A 345 -9.15 -31.48 0.77
N ARG A 346 -8.94 -31.40 -0.54
CA ARG A 346 -9.89 -31.95 -1.51
C ARG A 346 -10.04 -33.47 -1.31
N GLY A 347 -11.29 -33.93 -1.24
CA GLY A 347 -11.63 -35.33 -1.01
C GLY A 347 -11.46 -35.83 0.44
N ARG A 348 -11.03 -34.98 1.37
CA ARG A 348 -11.01 -35.33 2.80
C ARG A 348 -12.42 -35.22 3.40
N LYS A 349 -12.78 -36.19 4.24
CA LYS A 349 -14.03 -36.16 5.03
C LYS A 349 -13.90 -35.30 6.29
N ASP A 350 -12.71 -35.31 6.91
CA ASP A 350 -12.41 -34.56 8.12
C ASP A 350 -11.22 -33.60 7.89
N ILE A 351 -11.35 -32.37 8.40
CA ILE A 351 -10.31 -31.33 8.30
C ILE A 351 -9.55 -31.25 9.64
N PRO A 352 -8.23 -31.55 9.67
CA PRO A 352 -7.46 -31.47 10.90
C PRO A 352 -7.50 -30.06 11.51
N PRO A 353 -7.65 -29.88 12.84
CA PRO A 353 -7.63 -28.55 13.46
C PRO A 353 -6.37 -27.74 13.13
N ALA A 354 -5.21 -28.40 13.04
CA ALA A 354 -3.94 -27.79 12.66
C ALA A 354 -3.96 -27.18 11.25
N PHE A 355 -4.86 -27.62 10.35
CA PHE A 355 -5.02 -26.98 9.05
C PHE A 355 -5.34 -25.50 9.20
N TRP A 356 -6.26 -25.17 10.10
CA TRP A 356 -6.74 -23.80 10.27
C TRP A 356 -5.76 -22.90 11.00
N SER A 357 -4.93 -23.44 11.89
CA SER A 357 -3.99 -22.66 12.70
C SER A 357 -2.56 -22.64 12.16
N GLU A 358 -2.15 -23.67 11.42
CA GLU A 358 -0.76 -23.87 10.99
C GLU A 358 -0.67 -23.92 9.46
N THR A 359 -1.40 -24.83 8.79
CA THR A 359 -1.24 -25.04 7.34
C THR A 359 -1.76 -23.89 6.49
N LEU A 360 -2.95 -23.36 6.78
CA LEU A 360 -3.58 -22.31 5.98
C LEU A 360 -2.79 -20.99 6.03
N TYR A 361 -2.14 -20.70 7.16
CA TYR A 361 -1.39 -19.46 7.39
C TYR A 361 0.12 -19.59 7.12
N ASP A 362 0.62 -20.80 6.85
CA ASP A 362 2.02 -21.08 6.49
C ASP A 362 2.11 -22.11 5.34
N VAL A 363 1.40 -21.87 4.24
CA VAL A 363 1.46 -22.74 3.05
C VAL A 363 2.87 -22.87 2.50
N PRO A 364 3.72 -21.82 2.45
CA PRO A 364 5.11 -21.95 2.02
C PRO A 364 5.94 -22.88 2.92
N GLY A 365 5.76 -22.84 4.25
CA GLY A 365 6.47 -23.72 5.17
C GLY A 365 5.92 -25.14 5.21
N GLN A 366 4.60 -25.31 5.10
CA GLN A 366 3.92 -26.60 5.27
C GLN A 366 3.71 -27.38 3.94
N LEU A 367 3.59 -26.67 2.81
CA LEU A 367 3.21 -27.24 1.50
C LEU A 367 4.08 -26.71 0.33
N ALA A 368 5.33 -26.31 0.59
CA ALA A 368 6.25 -25.79 -0.42
C ALA A 368 6.30 -26.55 -1.76
N PRO A 369 6.42 -27.91 -1.78
CA PRO A 369 6.47 -28.65 -3.04
C PRO A 369 5.17 -28.55 -3.85
N ALA A 370 4.02 -28.61 -3.19
CA ALA A 370 2.71 -28.47 -3.84
C ALA A 370 2.52 -27.05 -4.40
N LEU A 371 2.99 -26.03 -3.67
CA LEU A 371 2.97 -24.65 -4.14
C LEU A 371 3.86 -24.42 -5.36
N ALA A 372 5.07 -24.99 -5.36
CA ALA A 372 5.97 -24.91 -6.51
C ALA A 372 5.37 -25.59 -7.75
N GLU A 373 4.77 -26.76 -7.58
CA GLU A 373 4.12 -27.48 -8.68
C GLU A 373 2.89 -26.72 -9.21
N LYS A 374 2.04 -26.20 -8.34
CA LYS A 374 0.88 -25.39 -8.74
C LYS A 374 1.30 -24.16 -9.55
N ARG A 375 2.39 -23.47 -9.16
CA ARG A 375 2.96 -22.36 -9.94
C ARG A 375 3.38 -22.80 -11.35
N ARG A 376 4.03 -23.96 -11.46
CA ARG A 376 4.49 -24.51 -12.75
C ARG A 376 3.31 -24.85 -13.66
N LEU A 377 2.29 -25.49 -13.11
CA LEU A 377 1.07 -25.87 -13.84
C LEU A 377 0.26 -24.64 -14.26
N ARG A 378 0.08 -23.64 -13.38
CA ARG A 378 -0.58 -22.34 -13.68
C ARG A 378 0.11 -21.60 -14.82
N ALA A 379 1.44 -21.58 -14.84
CA ALA A 379 2.20 -20.92 -15.91
C ALA A 379 1.95 -21.54 -17.30
N GLN A 380 1.64 -22.84 -17.34
CA GLN A 380 1.40 -23.61 -18.58
C GLN A 380 -0.11 -23.79 -18.87
N GLY A 381 -0.99 -23.37 -17.97
CA GLY A 381 -2.43 -23.65 -18.08
C GLY A 381 -2.76 -25.14 -18.03
N LEU A 382 -2.01 -25.90 -17.22
CA LEU A 382 -2.20 -27.35 -17.02
C LEU A 382 -2.98 -27.69 -15.74
N ASP A 383 -3.37 -26.68 -14.98
CA ASP A 383 -3.96 -26.88 -13.65
C ASP A 383 -5.23 -27.71 -13.65
N THR A 384 -6.02 -27.62 -14.71
CA THR A 384 -7.31 -28.33 -14.85
C THR A 384 -7.15 -29.79 -15.28
N LEU A 385 -5.94 -30.22 -15.66
CA LEU A 385 -5.69 -31.56 -16.20
C LEU A 385 -5.23 -32.59 -15.16
N THR A 386 -5.08 -32.18 -13.89
CA THR A 386 -4.64 -33.11 -12.83
C THR A 386 -5.85 -33.77 -12.17
N ALA A 387 -5.75 -35.06 -11.88
CA ALA A 387 -6.83 -35.85 -11.28
C ALA A 387 -7.32 -35.32 -9.91
N GLN A 388 -6.53 -34.47 -9.26
CA GLN A 388 -6.85 -33.84 -7.99
C GLN A 388 -7.23 -32.35 -8.11
N ALA A 389 -7.26 -31.75 -9.30
CA ALA A 389 -7.56 -30.33 -9.46
C ALA A 389 -9.01 -30.04 -9.81
N GLY A 390 -9.59 -29.08 -9.09
CA GLY A 390 -10.78 -28.36 -9.52
C GLY A 390 -10.40 -27.16 -10.39
N PRO A 391 -11.40 -26.49 -10.98
CA PRO A 391 -11.17 -25.26 -11.73
C PRO A 391 -10.41 -24.23 -10.87
N PRO A 392 -9.49 -23.46 -11.46
CA PRO A 392 -8.75 -22.44 -10.72
C PRO A 392 -9.70 -21.41 -10.11
N LEU A 393 -9.26 -20.73 -9.05
CA LEU A 393 -10.04 -19.63 -8.45
C LEU A 393 -9.92 -18.33 -9.26
N GLY A 394 -9.01 -18.28 -10.23
CA GLY A 394 -8.87 -17.17 -11.18
C GLY A 394 -10.06 -16.97 -12.13
N TYR A 395 -9.93 -15.95 -12.98
CA TYR A 395 -10.90 -15.54 -14.00
C TYR A 395 -10.60 -16.16 -15.38
N THR A 396 -9.45 -16.81 -15.54
CA THR A 396 -9.10 -17.61 -16.71
C THR A 396 -8.32 -18.86 -16.30
N MET A 397 -8.36 -19.88 -17.14
CA MET A 397 -7.60 -21.13 -16.98
C MET A 397 -6.54 -21.34 -18.06
N ILE A 398 -6.38 -20.38 -18.98
CA ILE A 398 -5.52 -20.51 -20.16
C ILE A 398 -4.02 -20.45 -19.81
N GLY A 399 -3.69 -20.05 -18.58
CA GLY A 399 -2.32 -19.98 -18.11
C GLY A 399 -1.53 -18.77 -18.64
N ARG A 400 -0.32 -18.63 -18.11
CA ARG A 400 0.50 -17.43 -18.31
C ARG A 400 0.97 -17.26 -19.76
N ARG A 401 1.44 -18.35 -20.38
CA ARG A 401 1.96 -18.32 -21.75
C ARG A 401 0.92 -17.86 -22.78
N ARG A 402 -0.32 -18.34 -22.68
CA ARG A 402 -1.39 -17.92 -23.59
C ARG A 402 -1.85 -16.49 -23.34
N LEU A 403 -1.85 -16.00 -22.09
CA LEU A 403 -2.09 -14.56 -21.83
C LEU A 403 -0.97 -13.66 -22.37
N ASP A 404 0.29 -14.07 -22.22
CA ASP A 404 1.43 -13.33 -22.79
C ASP A 404 1.33 -13.28 -24.33
N HIS A 405 1.02 -14.40 -24.98
CA HIS A 405 0.80 -14.44 -26.42
C HIS A 405 -0.41 -13.61 -26.87
N LEU A 406 -1.53 -13.67 -26.13
CA LEU A 406 -2.71 -12.85 -26.42
C LEU A 406 -2.37 -11.36 -26.36
N GLN A 407 -1.58 -10.96 -25.35
CA GLN A 407 -1.06 -9.59 -25.26
C GLN A 407 -0.23 -9.24 -26.51
N ASP A 408 0.69 -10.09 -26.95
CA ASP A 408 1.52 -9.82 -28.13
C ASP A 408 0.69 -9.65 -29.41
N CYS A 409 -0.35 -10.48 -29.60
CA CYS A 409 -1.27 -10.35 -30.73
C CYS A 409 -2.05 -9.03 -30.68
N VAL A 410 -2.61 -8.67 -29.52
CA VAL A 410 -3.36 -7.41 -29.36
C VAL A 410 -2.45 -6.20 -29.58
N ALA A 411 -1.24 -6.22 -29.01
CA ALA A 411 -0.25 -5.16 -29.20
C ALA A 411 0.12 -5.01 -30.68
N THR A 412 0.31 -6.12 -31.39
CA THR A 412 0.63 -6.12 -32.82
C THR A 412 -0.49 -5.51 -33.66
N VAL A 413 -1.75 -5.92 -33.45
CA VAL A 413 -2.87 -5.38 -34.26
C VAL A 413 -3.13 -3.90 -33.99
N LEU A 414 -2.85 -3.42 -32.77
CA LEU A 414 -2.92 -2.01 -32.43
C LEU A 414 -1.77 -1.23 -33.09
N ALA A 415 -0.53 -1.73 -32.97
CA ALA A 415 0.66 -1.09 -33.53
C ALA A 415 0.61 -0.98 -35.06
N GLU A 416 0.11 -2.03 -35.72
CA GLU A 416 -0.05 -2.07 -37.18
C GLU A 416 -1.39 -1.49 -37.67
N ALA A 417 -2.23 -0.98 -36.76
CA ALA A 417 -3.55 -0.42 -37.06
C ALA A 417 -4.44 -1.36 -37.90
N VAL A 418 -4.38 -2.67 -37.65
CA VAL A 418 -5.23 -3.67 -38.31
C VAL A 418 -6.68 -3.38 -37.95
N ALA A 419 -7.53 -3.11 -38.94
CA ALA A 419 -8.91 -2.68 -38.68
C ALA A 419 -9.78 -3.80 -38.08
N GLY A 420 -10.63 -3.46 -37.11
CA GLY A 420 -11.68 -4.34 -36.57
C GLY A 420 -11.67 -4.49 -35.05
N ASP A 421 -12.72 -5.11 -34.54
CA ASP A 421 -12.93 -5.38 -33.12
C ASP A 421 -12.09 -6.58 -32.64
N LEU A 422 -12.11 -6.81 -31.32
CA LEU A 422 -11.57 -8.03 -30.71
C LEU A 422 -12.73 -8.94 -30.30
N MET A 423 -12.62 -10.25 -30.50
CA MET A 423 -13.65 -11.20 -30.10
C MET A 423 -13.07 -12.50 -29.54
N GLU A 424 -13.69 -12.98 -28.47
CA GLU A 424 -13.46 -14.31 -27.91
C GLU A 424 -14.76 -15.12 -27.95
N CYS A 425 -14.68 -16.36 -28.45
CA CYS A 425 -15.77 -17.32 -28.50
C CYS A 425 -15.49 -18.45 -27.52
N GLY A 426 -16.19 -18.41 -26.37
CA GLY A 426 -15.94 -19.26 -25.20
C GLY A 426 -15.04 -18.51 -24.22
N VAL A 427 -15.64 -17.97 -23.16
CA VAL A 427 -14.99 -16.97 -22.28
C VAL A 427 -14.92 -17.42 -20.84
N TRP A 428 -15.73 -18.41 -20.43
CA TRP A 428 -15.84 -18.87 -19.04
C TRP A 428 -16.10 -17.71 -18.06
N ARG A 429 -15.12 -17.32 -17.25
CA ARG A 429 -15.21 -16.19 -16.29
C ARG A 429 -14.76 -14.85 -16.90
N GLY A 430 -14.37 -14.83 -18.17
CA GLY A 430 -14.05 -13.64 -18.95
C GLY A 430 -12.63 -13.12 -18.81
N GLY A 431 -11.70 -13.88 -18.24
CA GLY A 431 -10.37 -13.36 -17.92
C GLY A 431 -9.53 -12.93 -19.13
N ALA A 432 -9.56 -13.65 -20.24
CA ALA A 432 -8.86 -13.24 -21.45
C ALA A 432 -9.51 -12.00 -22.09
N CYS A 433 -10.84 -11.93 -22.13
CA CYS A 433 -11.57 -10.71 -22.47
C CYS A 433 -11.19 -9.49 -21.59
N LEU A 434 -11.05 -9.66 -20.26
CA LEU A 434 -10.61 -8.58 -19.37
C LEU A 434 -9.23 -8.04 -19.77
N LEU A 435 -8.29 -8.93 -20.10
CA LEU A 435 -6.97 -8.53 -20.60
C LEU A 435 -7.08 -7.72 -21.89
N MET A 436 -7.85 -8.21 -22.88
CA MET A 436 -8.05 -7.51 -24.15
C MET A 436 -8.67 -6.12 -23.94
N LYS A 437 -9.69 -6.00 -23.07
CA LYS A 437 -10.34 -4.71 -22.78
C LYS A 437 -9.35 -3.72 -22.18
N ALA A 438 -8.55 -4.17 -21.22
CA ALA A 438 -7.58 -3.32 -20.55
C ALA A 438 -6.50 -2.80 -21.51
N MET A 439 -6.09 -3.62 -22.48
CA MET A 439 -5.17 -3.20 -23.54
C MET A 439 -5.76 -2.16 -24.49
N LEU A 440 -7.05 -2.29 -24.87
CA LEU A 440 -7.74 -1.26 -25.64
C LEU A 440 -7.78 0.09 -24.90
N ASP A 441 -8.02 0.05 -23.59
CA ASP A 441 -8.07 1.26 -22.75
C ASP A 441 -6.71 1.94 -22.62
N LEU A 442 -5.65 1.15 -22.36
CA LEU A 442 -4.29 1.65 -22.28
C LEU A 442 -3.81 2.27 -23.60
N ALA A 443 -4.19 1.69 -24.73
CA ALA A 443 -3.86 2.23 -26.05
C ALA A 443 -4.73 3.44 -26.44
N GLY A 444 -5.77 3.78 -25.67
CA GLY A 444 -6.73 4.81 -26.04
C GLY A 444 -7.56 4.46 -27.28
N ALA A 445 -7.68 3.16 -27.60
CA ALA A 445 -8.42 2.66 -28.77
C ALA A 445 -9.93 2.71 -28.53
N GLN A 446 -10.52 3.90 -28.74
CA GLN A 446 -11.94 4.16 -28.53
C GLN A 446 -12.84 3.70 -29.71
N ASP A 447 -12.24 3.32 -30.83
CA ASP A 447 -12.91 2.93 -32.08
C ASP A 447 -13.16 1.42 -32.21
N ARG A 448 -12.79 0.63 -31.18
CA ARG A 448 -12.89 -0.83 -31.19
C ARG A 448 -13.79 -1.31 -30.05
N ASN A 449 -14.66 -2.25 -30.36
CA ASN A 449 -15.39 -3.03 -29.37
C ASN A 449 -14.60 -4.29 -28.98
N LEU A 450 -14.91 -4.79 -27.78
CA LEU A 450 -14.59 -6.13 -27.36
C LEU A 450 -15.87 -6.95 -27.32
N TRP A 451 -15.93 -8.03 -28.08
CA TRP A 451 -17.05 -8.96 -28.10
C TRP A 451 -16.78 -10.18 -27.22
N VAL A 452 -17.73 -10.46 -26.33
CA VAL A 452 -17.70 -11.55 -25.35
C VAL A 452 -18.80 -12.54 -25.73
N ALA A 453 -18.46 -13.55 -26.53
CA ALA A 453 -19.42 -14.54 -27.05
C ALA A 453 -19.35 -15.85 -26.27
N ASP A 454 -20.43 -16.22 -25.60
CA ASP A 454 -20.52 -17.43 -24.78
C ASP A 454 -21.98 -17.83 -24.58
N SER A 455 -22.25 -19.10 -24.30
CA SER A 455 -23.59 -19.55 -23.89
C SER A 455 -23.98 -18.99 -22.52
N PHE A 456 -23.00 -18.66 -21.69
CA PHE A 456 -23.09 -18.37 -20.27
C PHE A 456 -23.81 -19.47 -19.47
N ALA A 457 -23.80 -20.68 -20.03
CA ALA A 457 -24.51 -21.86 -19.54
C ALA A 457 -23.65 -23.14 -19.61
N GLY A 458 -22.38 -23.03 -20.04
CA GLY A 458 -21.47 -24.16 -20.27
C GLY A 458 -21.52 -24.66 -21.71
N LEU A 459 -20.83 -25.76 -21.99
CA LEU A 459 -20.78 -26.31 -23.34
C LEU A 459 -22.09 -27.02 -23.71
N PRO A 460 -22.46 -27.07 -25.01
CA PRO A 460 -23.54 -27.92 -25.47
C PRO A 460 -23.15 -29.40 -25.35
N PRO A 461 -24.12 -30.32 -25.27
CA PRO A 461 -23.85 -31.74 -25.51
C PRO A 461 -23.21 -31.97 -26.89
N PRO A 462 -22.40 -33.03 -27.07
CA PRO A 462 -21.85 -33.41 -28.37
C PRO A 462 -22.92 -33.45 -29.46
N ALA A 463 -22.72 -32.67 -30.53
CA ALA A 463 -23.72 -32.49 -31.59
C ALA A 463 -23.35 -33.19 -32.90
N LEU A 464 -22.06 -33.42 -33.14
CA LEU A 464 -21.53 -34.08 -34.33
C LEU A 464 -20.79 -35.37 -33.96
N PRO A 465 -20.67 -36.35 -34.88
CA PRO A 465 -19.91 -37.58 -34.64
C PRO A 465 -18.46 -37.32 -34.21
N GLU A 466 -17.85 -36.24 -34.70
CA GLU A 466 -16.51 -35.81 -34.31
C GLU A 466 -16.40 -35.37 -32.85
N ASP A 467 -17.50 -34.96 -32.21
CA ASP A 467 -17.54 -34.58 -30.79
C ASP A 467 -17.74 -35.81 -29.86
N GLU A 468 -17.99 -36.99 -30.41
CA GLU A 468 -18.20 -38.20 -29.61
C GLU A 468 -16.99 -38.47 -28.69
N GLY A 469 -17.28 -38.87 -27.45
CA GLY A 469 -16.26 -39.16 -26.44
C GLY A 469 -15.75 -37.95 -25.65
N LEU A 470 -16.20 -36.72 -25.96
CA LEU A 470 -15.91 -35.51 -25.20
C LEU A 470 -17.20 -34.78 -24.80
N ASP A 471 -17.81 -35.20 -23.69
CA ASP A 471 -18.97 -34.50 -23.11
C ASP A 471 -18.54 -33.57 -21.97
N LEU A 472 -18.43 -32.28 -22.29
CA LEU A 472 -18.13 -31.20 -21.35
C LEU A 472 -19.38 -30.35 -21.05
N SER A 473 -20.57 -30.87 -21.33
CA SER A 473 -21.81 -30.15 -21.07
C SER A 473 -22.00 -29.89 -19.58
N ARG A 474 -22.92 -28.98 -19.24
CA ARG A 474 -23.18 -28.57 -17.85
C ARG A 474 -23.41 -29.74 -16.89
N ASP A 475 -23.99 -30.84 -17.35
CA ASP A 475 -24.26 -32.01 -16.51
C ASP A 475 -22.98 -32.78 -16.14
N HIS A 476 -21.97 -32.73 -17.00
CA HIS A 476 -20.67 -33.40 -16.81
C HIS A 476 -19.58 -32.48 -16.28
N ALA A 477 -19.59 -31.20 -16.68
CA ALA A 477 -18.64 -30.17 -16.27
C ALA A 477 -19.34 -28.88 -15.80
N PRO A 478 -20.12 -28.93 -14.68
CA PRO A 478 -20.93 -27.80 -14.23
C PRO A 478 -20.13 -26.54 -13.90
N ALA A 479 -18.83 -26.67 -13.61
CA ALA A 479 -17.97 -25.54 -13.29
C ALA A 479 -17.60 -24.67 -14.50
N LEU A 480 -17.83 -25.16 -15.73
CA LEU A 480 -17.69 -24.40 -16.97
C LEU A 480 -18.92 -23.51 -17.23
N ALA A 481 -20.06 -23.78 -16.59
CA ALA A 481 -21.27 -22.97 -16.70
C ALA A 481 -21.20 -21.72 -15.82
N VAL A 482 -20.79 -20.59 -16.42
CA VAL A 482 -20.67 -19.29 -15.75
C VAL A 482 -21.68 -18.31 -16.34
N SER A 483 -22.54 -17.72 -15.51
CA SER A 483 -23.57 -16.79 -15.97
C SER A 483 -23.00 -15.47 -16.49
N GLN A 484 -23.71 -14.84 -17.44
CA GLN A 484 -23.36 -13.53 -17.98
C GLN A 484 -23.22 -12.49 -16.87
N ALA A 485 -24.15 -12.46 -15.92
CA ALA A 485 -24.11 -11.55 -14.78
C ALA A 485 -22.82 -11.68 -13.95
N ARG A 486 -22.26 -12.89 -13.84
CA ARG A 486 -20.98 -13.10 -13.15
C ARG A 486 -19.80 -12.57 -13.96
N VAL A 487 -19.85 -12.70 -15.29
CA VAL A 487 -18.83 -12.13 -16.18
C VAL A 487 -18.91 -10.60 -16.18
N GLU A 488 -20.10 -10.02 -16.34
CA GLU A 488 -20.33 -8.58 -16.22
C GLU A 488 -19.84 -8.02 -14.87
N ARG A 489 -20.13 -8.75 -13.77
CA ARG A 489 -19.64 -8.37 -12.46
C ARG A 489 -18.11 -8.35 -12.40
N ALA A 490 -17.44 -9.32 -13.01
CA ALA A 490 -15.99 -9.31 -13.11
C ALA A 490 -15.49 -8.08 -13.89
N PHE A 491 -16.09 -7.75 -15.04
CA PHE A 491 -15.76 -6.50 -15.74
C PHE A 491 -15.96 -5.25 -14.87
N ALA A 492 -17.05 -5.18 -14.10
CA ALA A 492 -17.33 -4.06 -13.22
C ALA A 492 -16.32 -3.96 -12.06
N ASP A 493 -15.98 -5.08 -11.42
CA ASP A 493 -15.03 -5.13 -10.28
C ASP A 493 -13.61 -4.72 -10.71
N PHE A 494 -13.23 -4.95 -11.97
CA PHE A 494 -11.96 -4.51 -12.54
C PHE A 494 -12.02 -3.09 -13.13
N GLY A 495 -13.19 -2.44 -13.12
CA GLY A 495 -13.38 -1.11 -13.71
C GLY A 495 -13.27 -1.09 -15.24
N LEU A 496 -13.52 -2.22 -15.90
CA LEU A 496 -13.37 -2.42 -17.35
C LEU A 496 -14.72 -2.57 -18.08
N LEU A 497 -15.84 -2.47 -17.36
CA LEU A 497 -17.18 -2.52 -17.95
C LEU A 497 -17.57 -1.14 -18.52
N ASP A 498 -17.67 -1.06 -19.84
CA ASP A 498 -18.22 0.12 -20.54
C ASP A 498 -19.02 -0.31 -21.80
N ALA A 499 -19.54 0.67 -22.53
CA ALA A 499 -20.36 0.43 -23.72
C ALA A 499 -19.62 -0.27 -24.89
N ARG A 500 -18.29 -0.37 -24.85
CA ARG A 500 -17.48 -1.08 -25.86
C ARG A 500 -17.36 -2.57 -25.54
N VAL A 501 -17.74 -3.01 -24.34
CA VAL A 501 -17.87 -4.44 -24.02
C VAL A 501 -19.24 -4.92 -24.49
N ARG A 502 -19.26 -5.75 -25.53
CA ARG A 502 -20.47 -6.27 -26.18
C ARG A 502 -20.64 -7.75 -25.88
N PHE A 503 -21.61 -8.09 -25.04
CA PHE A 503 -21.94 -9.47 -24.74
C PHE A 503 -22.82 -10.08 -25.84
N LEU A 504 -22.51 -11.31 -26.23
CA LEU A 504 -23.28 -12.09 -27.18
C LEU A 504 -23.71 -13.42 -26.53
N PRO A 505 -24.82 -13.41 -25.76
CA PRO A 505 -25.27 -14.58 -25.01
C PRO A 505 -26.00 -15.60 -25.88
N GLY A 506 -25.55 -16.84 -25.81
CA GLY A 506 -26.17 -18.00 -26.47
C GLY A 506 -25.15 -18.94 -27.09
N PHE A 507 -25.61 -20.10 -27.57
CA PHE A 507 -24.72 -21.03 -28.26
C PHE A 507 -24.25 -20.45 -29.60
N PHE A 508 -23.09 -20.88 -30.07
CA PHE A 508 -22.46 -20.30 -31.27
C PHE A 508 -23.31 -20.45 -32.53
N VAL A 509 -23.95 -21.61 -32.70
CA VAL A 509 -24.89 -21.90 -33.79
C VAL A 509 -26.04 -20.89 -33.88
N ASP A 510 -26.48 -20.34 -32.74
CA ASP A 510 -27.62 -19.42 -32.69
C ASP A 510 -27.20 -17.94 -32.83
N THR A 511 -25.95 -17.63 -32.48
CA THR A 511 -25.54 -16.24 -32.22
C THR A 511 -24.52 -15.69 -33.21
N LEU A 512 -23.53 -16.49 -33.65
CA LEU A 512 -22.37 -15.96 -34.38
C LEU A 512 -22.72 -15.52 -35.80
N ALA A 513 -23.56 -16.27 -36.51
CA ALA A 513 -23.93 -15.94 -37.89
C ALA A 513 -24.64 -14.58 -38.00
N GLY A 514 -25.51 -14.27 -37.04
CA GLY A 514 -26.32 -13.05 -37.00
C GLY A 514 -25.72 -11.88 -36.20
N CYS A 515 -24.52 -12.04 -35.61
CA CYS A 515 -23.96 -10.99 -34.76
C CYS A 515 -23.55 -9.74 -35.56
N ALA A 516 -23.59 -8.58 -34.90
CA ALA A 516 -23.40 -7.27 -35.54
C ALA A 516 -21.92 -6.87 -35.73
N VAL A 517 -20.96 -7.77 -35.47
CA VAL A 517 -19.55 -7.46 -35.70
C VAL A 517 -19.26 -7.36 -37.20
N GLU A 518 -18.70 -6.25 -37.66
CA GLU A 518 -18.42 -6.07 -39.09
C GLU A 518 -17.03 -6.60 -39.47
N LYS A 519 -16.04 -6.33 -38.62
CA LYS A 519 -14.64 -6.66 -38.88
C LYS A 519 -13.92 -7.01 -37.58
N LEU A 520 -13.00 -7.96 -37.64
CA LEU A 520 -12.21 -8.42 -36.51
C LEU A 520 -10.72 -8.24 -36.77
N ALA A 521 -10.02 -7.61 -35.83
CA ALA A 521 -8.56 -7.59 -35.81
C ALA A 521 -7.99 -8.83 -35.10
N LEU A 522 -8.74 -9.38 -34.14
CA LEU A 522 -8.38 -10.60 -33.42
C LEU A 522 -9.63 -11.45 -33.16
N LEU A 523 -9.54 -12.73 -33.51
CA LEU A 523 -10.53 -13.76 -33.20
C LEU A 523 -9.87 -14.86 -32.37
N ARG A 524 -10.33 -15.05 -31.13
CA ARG A 524 -9.89 -16.14 -30.25
C ARG A 524 -11.02 -17.17 -30.09
N LEU A 525 -10.72 -18.43 -30.38
CA LEU A 525 -11.64 -19.56 -30.28
C LEU A 525 -11.19 -20.49 -29.15
N ASP A 526 -12.07 -20.71 -28.18
CA ASP A 526 -11.82 -21.46 -26.95
C ASP A 526 -13.13 -22.18 -26.55
N GLY A 527 -13.61 -23.00 -27.48
CA GLY A 527 -14.93 -23.65 -27.41
C GLY A 527 -14.86 -25.17 -27.35
N ASP A 528 -13.64 -25.74 -27.22
CA ASP A 528 -13.26 -27.15 -27.12
C ASP A 528 -13.69 -28.08 -28.26
N LEU A 529 -14.98 -28.11 -28.57
CA LEU A 529 -15.63 -29.07 -29.47
C LEU A 529 -15.27 -28.82 -30.93
N TYR A 530 -15.31 -29.89 -31.73
CA TYR A 530 -15.21 -29.80 -33.18
C TYR A 530 -16.33 -28.91 -33.73
N SER A 531 -17.58 -29.14 -33.28
CA SER A 531 -18.74 -28.36 -33.72
C SER A 531 -18.63 -26.87 -33.36
N SER A 532 -18.29 -26.55 -32.11
CA SER A 532 -18.08 -25.18 -31.65
C SER A 532 -17.01 -24.45 -32.46
N THR A 533 -15.86 -25.11 -32.68
CA THR A 533 -14.73 -24.54 -33.42
C THR A 533 -15.09 -24.28 -34.88
N LEU A 534 -15.71 -25.25 -35.55
CA LEU A 534 -16.13 -25.13 -36.94
C LEU A 534 -17.18 -24.03 -37.12
N GLN A 535 -18.20 -23.98 -36.26
CA GLN A 535 -19.25 -22.96 -36.31
C GLN A 535 -18.66 -21.55 -36.19
N ALA A 536 -17.72 -21.35 -35.27
CA ALA A 536 -17.09 -20.04 -35.08
C ALA A 536 -16.20 -19.65 -36.28
N LEU A 537 -15.42 -20.58 -36.82
CA LEU A 537 -14.62 -20.35 -38.03
C LEU A 537 -15.49 -20.01 -39.24
N GLU A 538 -16.55 -20.77 -39.48
CA GLU A 538 -17.46 -20.55 -40.61
C GLU A 538 -18.19 -19.20 -40.51
N ALA A 539 -18.60 -18.79 -39.30
CA ALA A 539 -19.33 -17.54 -39.11
C ALA A 539 -18.43 -16.29 -39.12
N LEU A 540 -17.21 -16.38 -38.60
CA LEU A 540 -16.41 -15.20 -38.24
C LEU A 540 -15.10 -15.04 -39.02
N TYR A 541 -14.52 -16.12 -39.58
CA TYR A 541 -13.20 -16.04 -40.22
C TYR A 541 -13.16 -15.03 -41.37
N ASP A 542 -14.22 -14.95 -42.16
CA ASP A 542 -14.30 -14.03 -43.30
C ASP A 542 -14.34 -12.55 -42.83
N ARG A 543 -14.75 -12.28 -41.58
CA ARG A 543 -14.74 -10.94 -40.95
C ARG A 543 -13.38 -10.56 -40.37
N VAL A 544 -12.45 -11.51 -40.21
CA VAL A 544 -11.08 -11.21 -39.77
C VAL A 544 -10.37 -10.41 -40.86
N ALA A 545 -9.79 -9.26 -40.51
CA ALA A 545 -9.07 -8.42 -41.45
C ALA A 545 -7.73 -9.08 -41.86
N PRO A 546 -7.22 -8.81 -43.08
CA PRO A 546 -5.82 -9.08 -43.41
C PRO A 546 -4.89 -8.42 -42.37
N GLY A 547 -3.87 -9.16 -41.94
CA GLY A 547 -3.00 -8.78 -40.83
C GLY A 547 -3.54 -9.13 -39.44
N GLY A 548 -4.81 -9.54 -39.31
CA GLY A 548 -5.43 -9.95 -38.06
C GLY A 548 -5.03 -11.36 -37.62
N PHE A 549 -5.29 -11.68 -36.35
CA PHE A 549 -4.95 -12.98 -35.76
C PHE A 549 -6.18 -13.86 -35.56
N VAL A 550 -5.99 -15.16 -35.79
CA VAL A 550 -6.90 -16.21 -35.34
C VAL A 550 -6.15 -17.10 -34.37
N ILE A 551 -6.66 -17.19 -33.14
CA ILE A 551 -6.09 -17.98 -32.04
C ILE A 551 -7.05 -19.14 -31.76
N ILE A 552 -6.52 -20.35 -31.65
CA ILE A 552 -7.24 -21.58 -31.31
C ILE A 552 -6.66 -22.11 -30.01
N ASP A 553 -7.42 -22.10 -28.92
CA ASP A 553 -6.88 -22.45 -27.61
C ASP A 553 -6.62 -23.96 -27.44
N ASP A 554 -7.45 -24.79 -28.08
CA ASP A 554 -7.52 -26.22 -27.80
C ASP A 554 -6.88 -27.12 -28.87
N TYR A 555 -6.13 -26.54 -29.80
CA TYR A 555 -5.63 -27.25 -30.98
C TYR A 555 -4.73 -28.46 -30.63
N GLY A 556 -3.70 -28.25 -29.80
CA GLY A 556 -2.77 -29.31 -29.40
C GLY A 556 -3.32 -30.24 -28.32
N GLY A 557 -4.31 -29.77 -27.53
CA GLY A 557 -4.89 -30.50 -26.42
C GLY A 557 -6.06 -31.41 -26.81
N LEU A 558 -6.85 -31.02 -27.80
CA LEU A 558 -8.08 -31.71 -28.21
C LEU A 558 -8.05 -32.04 -29.71
N GLY A 559 -7.98 -33.34 -30.02
CA GLY A 559 -7.94 -33.81 -31.41
C GLY A 559 -9.17 -33.41 -32.23
N GLN A 560 -10.32 -33.28 -31.57
CA GLN A 560 -11.58 -32.80 -32.15
C GLN A 560 -11.44 -31.34 -32.63
N CYS A 561 -10.89 -30.46 -31.80
CA CYS A 561 -10.63 -29.06 -32.17
C CYS A 561 -9.62 -28.98 -33.33
N ALA A 562 -8.51 -29.72 -33.25
CA ALA A 562 -7.51 -29.77 -34.33
C ALA A 562 -8.13 -30.18 -35.67
N LEU A 563 -8.96 -31.22 -35.66
CA LEU A 563 -9.64 -31.73 -36.86
C LEU A 563 -10.56 -30.68 -37.50
N ALA A 564 -11.27 -29.87 -36.70
CA ALA A 564 -12.11 -28.79 -37.21
C ALA A 564 -11.27 -27.72 -37.92
N VAL A 565 -10.18 -27.29 -37.28
CA VAL A 565 -9.25 -26.28 -37.81
C VAL A 565 -8.61 -26.77 -39.11
N ASP A 566 -8.10 -27.99 -39.14
CA ASP A 566 -7.42 -28.57 -40.31
C ASP A 566 -8.37 -28.71 -41.50
N ARG A 567 -9.59 -29.22 -41.26
CA ARG A 567 -10.61 -29.33 -42.31
C ARG A 567 -11.02 -27.98 -42.85
N PHE A 568 -11.27 -27.00 -41.96
CA PHE A 568 -11.64 -25.65 -42.37
C PHE A 568 -10.54 -25.00 -43.23
N ARG A 569 -9.28 -25.09 -42.79
CA ARG A 569 -8.14 -24.53 -43.51
C ARG A 569 -7.93 -25.20 -44.86
N ALA A 570 -8.02 -26.53 -44.92
CA ALA A 570 -7.92 -27.27 -46.17
C ALA A 570 -9.06 -26.89 -47.15
N ALA A 571 -10.30 -26.84 -46.67
CA ALA A 571 -11.46 -26.49 -47.48
C ALA A 571 -11.40 -25.06 -48.04
N ARG A 572 -10.81 -24.12 -47.29
CA ARG A 572 -10.66 -22.71 -47.68
C ARG A 572 -9.31 -22.41 -48.37
N GLY A 573 -8.43 -23.39 -48.53
CA GLY A 573 -7.10 -23.19 -49.12
C GLY A 573 -6.20 -22.25 -48.31
N ILE A 574 -6.35 -22.21 -46.99
CA ILE A 574 -5.58 -21.32 -46.10
C ILE A 574 -4.19 -21.90 -45.88
N THR A 575 -3.18 -21.26 -46.45
CA THR A 575 -1.76 -21.68 -46.36
C THR A 575 -0.93 -20.87 -45.36
N ALA A 576 -1.54 -19.87 -44.70
CA ALA A 576 -0.88 -19.07 -43.67
C ALA A 576 -0.28 -19.99 -42.57
N PRO A 577 0.99 -19.81 -42.15
CA PRO A 577 1.63 -20.71 -41.19
C PRO A 577 0.85 -20.82 -39.87
N LEU A 578 0.66 -22.06 -39.39
CA LEU A 578 0.09 -22.35 -38.08
C LEU A 578 1.22 -22.48 -37.06
N GLY A 579 1.26 -21.60 -36.06
CA GLY A 579 2.24 -21.61 -34.98
C GLY A 579 1.64 -22.16 -33.69
N MET A 580 2.42 -22.93 -32.91
CA MET A 580 2.05 -23.34 -31.56
C MET A 580 2.46 -22.27 -30.54
N ILE A 581 1.58 -21.99 -29.59
CA ILE A 581 1.79 -21.08 -28.46
C ILE A 581 2.40 -21.86 -27.29
N ASP A 582 1.76 -22.98 -26.93
CA ASP A 582 2.19 -23.90 -25.89
C ASP A 582 1.79 -25.35 -26.23
N TRP A 583 1.43 -26.17 -25.24
CA TRP A 583 1.04 -27.56 -25.46
C TRP A 583 -0.35 -27.71 -26.10
N THR A 584 -1.20 -26.67 -26.04
CA THR A 584 -2.57 -26.71 -26.59
C THR A 584 -2.85 -25.55 -27.54
N GLY A 585 -2.44 -24.33 -27.21
CA GLY A 585 -2.79 -23.16 -28.01
C GLY A 585 -2.05 -23.14 -29.34
N ALA A 586 -2.75 -22.80 -30.41
CA ALA A 586 -2.19 -22.52 -31.73
C ALA A 586 -2.74 -21.20 -32.28
N PHE A 587 -2.08 -20.63 -33.30
CA PHE A 587 -2.55 -19.42 -33.96
C PHE A 587 -2.07 -19.34 -35.41
N TRP A 588 -2.73 -18.50 -36.21
CA TRP A 588 -2.17 -17.99 -37.45
C TRP A 588 -2.54 -16.53 -37.67
N ARG A 589 -1.75 -15.86 -38.51
CA ARG A 589 -2.01 -14.51 -38.96
C ARG A 589 -2.63 -14.53 -40.34
N LYS A 590 -3.78 -13.88 -40.53
CA LYS A 590 -4.47 -13.83 -41.82
C LYS A 590 -3.68 -12.97 -42.80
N SER A 591 -3.37 -13.53 -43.96
CA SER A 591 -2.63 -12.87 -45.06
C SER A 591 -3.47 -11.84 -45.79
#